data_AF-A0A932Z0P1-F1
#
_entry.id   AF-A0A932Z0P1-F1
#
_cell.length_a   1.000
_cell.length_b   1.000
_cell.length_c   1.000
_cell.angle_alpha   90.00
_cell.angle_beta   90.00
_cell.angle_gamma   90.00
#
_symmetry.space_group_name_H-M   'P 1'
#
loop_
_entity.id
_entity.type
_entity.pdbx_description
1 polymer ?
#
loop_
_entity_poly.entity_id
_entity_poly.type
_entity_poly.pdbx_seq_one_letter_code
_entity_poly.pdbx_strand_id
1 'polypeptide(L)'
;MNIIVCCKQIIDPEVPPASFKVDALTNKVVTPAGIPPVISPFDENAVEAALKIKDTQDSKITILSLGNNLLREVIKKPLSMGADELILLEDEAFTEGDSWSTA
;
A
#
# COMPACT_ATOMS: atom_id res chain seq x y z
N MET A 1 2.81 -2.31 23.20
CA MET A 1 1.54 -2.47 22.45
C MET A 1 1.85 -3.02 21.06
N ASN A 2 0.99 -3.85 20.47
CA ASN A 2 1.18 -4.29 19.08
C ASN A 2 0.19 -3.54 18.18
N ILE A 3 0.71 -2.88 17.15
CA ILE A 3 -0.07 -2.08 16.20
C ILE A 3 0.09 -2.71 14.82
N ILE A 4 -1.03 -2.99 14.15
CA ILE A 4 -1.04 -3.42 12.75
C ILE A 4 -1.50 -2.23 11.91
N VAL A 5 -0.72 -1.89 10.89
CA VAL A 5 -1.09 -0.88 9.90
C VAL A 5 -1.25 -1.56 8.55
N CYS A 6 -2.46 -1.52 7.99
CA CYS A 6 -2.72 -2.03 6.66
C CYS A 6 -2.24 -1.00 5.63
N CYS A 7 -1.37 -1.42 4.71
CA CYS A 7 -0.85 -0.56 3.65
C CYS A 7 -1.12 -1.16 2.27
N LYS A 8 -1.47 -0.32 1.30
CA LYS A 8 -1.81 -0.69 -0.06
C LYS A 8 -0.93 0.04 -1.06
N GLN A 9 -0.34 -0.72 -1.98
CA GLN A 9 0.26 -0.19 -3.19
C GLN A 9 -0.85 0.23 -4.15
N ILE A 10 -0.79 1.47 -4.63
CA ILE A 10 -1.76 2.05 -5.55
C ILE A 10 -1.05 2.70 -6.75
N ILE A 11 -1.81 2.98 -7.81
CA ILE A 11 -1.35 3.90 -8.85
C ILE A 11 -1.19 5.28 -8.21
N ASP A 12 -0.09 5.96 -8.53
CA ASP A 12 0.19 7.29 -8.03
C ASP A 12 -0.96 8.26 -8.37
N PRO A 13 -1.62 8.87 -7.36
CA PRO A 13 -2.69 9.82 -7.60
C PRO A 13 -2.21 11.17 -8.15
N GLU A 14 -0.91 11.46 -8.09
CA GLU A 14 -0.31 12.72 -8.57
C GLU A 14 0.12 12.64 -10.05
N VAL A 15 -0.15 11.54 -10.73
CA VAL A 15 0.18 11.39 -12.16
C VAL A 15 -0.51 12.46 -13.01
N PRO A 16 0.14 12.96 -14.07
CA PRO A 16 -0.48 13.91 -14.98
C PRO A 16 -1.81 13.34 -15.52
N PRO A 17 -2.92 14.10 -15.53
CA PRO A 17 -4.21 13.60 -16.00
C PRO A 17 -4.17 13.03 -17.43
N ALA A 18 -3.28 13.54 -18.27
CA ALA A 18 -3.06 13.04 -19.64
C ALA A 18 -2.50 11.61 -19.71
N SER A 19 -1.88 11.14 -18.62
CA SER A 19 -1.32 9.78 -18.50
C SER A 19 -2.33 8.78 -17.95
N PHE A 20 -3.41 9.24 -17.30
CA PHE A 20 -4.50 8.40 -16.82
C PHE A 20 -5.36 7.94 -18.00
N LYS A 21 -5.48 6.62 -18.17
CA LYS A 21 -6.26 6.01 -19.25
C LYS A 21 -7.04 4.82 -18.72
N VAL A 22 -8.25 4.64 -19.24
CA VAL A 22 -9.07 3.45 -19.01
C VAL A 22 -9.14 2.67 -20.31
N ASP A 23 -8.83 1.38 -20.24
CA ASP A 23 -9.02 0.46 -21.34
C ASP A 23 -10.53 0.20 -21.51
N ALA A 24 -11.09 0.58 -22.65
CA ALA A 24 -12.52 0.48 -22.94
C ALA A 24 -13.02 -0.96 -23.15
N LEU A 25 -12.12 -1.93 -23.43
CA LEU A 25 -12.48 -3.33 -23.58
C LEU A 25 -12.53 -4.03 -22.23
N THR A 26 -11.58 -3.73 -21.35
CA THR A 26 -11.44 -4.39 -20.05
C THR A 26 -12.08 -3.61 -18.89
N ASN A 27 -12.45 -2.34 -19.11
CA ASN A 27 -12.89 -1.39 -18.08
C ASN A 27 -11.91 -1.23 -16.91
N LYS A 28 -10.61 -1.43 -17.17
CA LYS A 28 -9.54 -1.28 -16.17
C LYS A 28 -8.72 -0.04 -16.44
N VAL A 29 -8.22 0.57 -15.36
CA VAL A 29 -7.21 1.63 -15.46
C VAL A 29 -5.93 1.03 -16.01
N VAL A 30 -5.39 1.65 -17.05
CA VAL A 30 -4.09 1.30 -17.62
C VAL A 30 -3.00 1.92 -16.74
N THR A 31 -2.09 1.09 -16.25
CA THR A 31 -0.92 1.57 -15.51
C THR A 31 -0.07 2.49 -16.40
N PRO A 32 0.16 3.75 -16.00
CA PRO A 32 0.97 4.67 -16.80
C PRO A 32 2.40 4.15 -17.00
N ALA A 33 2.88 4.14 -18.24
CA ALA A 33 4.23 3.67 -18.54
C ALA A 33 5.29 4.59 -17.91
N GLY A 34 6.27 4.00 -17.21
CA GLY A 34 7.37 4.73 -16.60
C GLY A 34 7.03 5.47 -15.30
N ILE A 35 5.80 5.35 -14.80
CA ILE A 35 5.41 5.89 -13.49
C ILE A 35 5.31 4.73 -12.49
N PRO A 36 6.18 4.69 -11.47
CA PRO A 36 6.09 3.67 -10.44
C PRO A 36 4.83 3.86 -9.58
N PRO A 37 4.21 2.78 -9.08
CA PRO A 37 3.16 2.89 -8.08
C PRO A 37 3.73 3.42 -6.76
N VAL A 38 2.85 3.85 -5.86
CA VAL A 38 3.19 4.39 -4.54
C VAL A 38 2.40 3.67 -3.45
N ILE A 39 2.80 3.85 -2.20
CA ILE A 39 1.91 3.55 -1.07
C ILE A 39 0.83 4.61 -1.02
N SER A 40 -0.41 4.20 -0.71
CA SER A 40 -1.51 5.13 -0.51
C SER A 40 -1.09 6.22 0.50
N PRO A 41 -1.21 7.51 0.15
CA PRO A 41 -0.84 8.61 1.06
C PRO A 41 -1.62 8.58 2.39
N PHE A 42 -2.83 8.01 2.39
CA PHE A 42 -3.59 7.80 3.63
C PHE A 42 -2.95 6.75 4.53
N ASP A 43 -2.31 5.75 3.95
CA ASP A 43 -1.66 4.68 4.68
C ASP A 43 -0.33 5.19 5.25
N GLU A 44 0.35 6.11 4.56
CA GLU A 44 1.50 6.83 5.11
C GLU A 44 1.12 7.66 6.34
N ASN A 45 -0.03 8.33 6.31
CA ASN A 45 -0.57 9.01 7.49
C ASN A 45 -0.89 8.03 8.63
N ALA A 46 -1.36 6.82 8.31
CA ALA A 46 -1.64 5.78 9.30
C ALA A 46 -0.35 5.24 9.94
N VAL A 47 0.72 5.05 9.15
CA VAL A 47 2.05 4.69 9.65
C VAL A 47 2.58 5.79 10.57
N GLU A 48 2.48 7.05 10.16
CA GLU A 48 2.88 8.20 10.99
C GLU A 48 2.09 8.27 12.30
N ALA A 49 0.78 8.00 12.28
CA ALA A 49 -0.03 7.93 13.49
C ALA A 49 0.43 6.80 14.43
N ALA A 50 0.80 5.64 13.89
CA ALA A 50 1.35 4.53 14.67
C ALA A 50 2.72 4.88 15.28
N LEU A 51 3.58 5.57 14.53
CA LEU A 51 4.88 6.05 15.01
C LEU A 51 4.73 7.03 16.17
N LYS A 52 3.79 7.98 16.08
CA LYS A 52 3.47 8.89 17.20
C LYS A 52 3.04 8.15 18.46
N ILE A 53 2.30 7.05 18.34
CA ILE A 53 1.94 6.22 19.49
C ILE A 53 3.19 5.55 20.05
N LYS A 54 4.07 5.01 19.18
CA LYS A 54 5.33 4.37 19.55
C LYS A 54 6.29 5.32 20.27
N ASP A 55 6.30 6.61 19.93
CA ASP A 55 7.09 7.63 20.64
C ASP A 55 6.65 7.82 22.10
N THR A 56 5.39 7.54 22.42
CA THR A 56 4.84 7.74 23.77
C THR A 56 4.90 6.49 24.65
N GLN A 57 5.02 5.31 24.06
CA GLN A 57 5.03 4.03 24.78
C GLN A 57 5.63 2.92 23.92
N ASP A 58 6.24 1.94 24.58
CA ASP A 58 6.84 0.79 23.90
C ASP A 58 5.80 0.05 23.03
N SER A 59 6.01 0.11 21.71
CA SER A 59 5.09 -0.40 20.71
C SER A 59 5.82 -1.04 19.55
N LYS A 60 5.28 -2.15 19.06
CA LYS A 60 5.74 -2.84 17.85
C LYS A 60 4.74 -2.57 16.73
N ILE A 61 5.21 -2.03 15.61
CA ILE A 61 4.42 -1.71 14.43
C ILE A 61 4.68 -2.76 13.37
N THR A 62 3.65 -3.51 13.00
CA THR A 62 3.67 -4.48 11.90
C THR A 62 2.86 -3.95 10.74
N ILE A 63 3.48 -3.90 9.57
CA ILE A 63 2.81 -3.50 8.34
C ILE A 63 2.23 -4.75 7.70
N LEU A 64 0.96 -4.69 7.32
CA LEU A 64 0.28 -5.75 6.58
C LEU A 64 -0.08 -5.21 5.20
N SER A 65 0.33 -5.90 4.14
CA SER A 65 -0.08 -5.57 2.79
C SER A 65 -0.57 -6.79 2.05
N LEU A 66 -1.67 -6.62 1.32
CA LEU A 66 -2.30 -7.65 0.51
C LEU A 66 -2.32 -7.18 -0.94
N GLY A 67 -1.87 -8.06 -1.84
CA GLY A 67 -1.94 -7.81 -3.27
C GLY A 67 -0.94 -8.64 -4.06
N ASN A 68 -1.05 -8.53 -5.37
CA ASN A 68 -0.19 -9.23 -6.32
C ASN A 68 0.72 -8.24 -7.03
N ASN A 69 1.91 -8.67 -7.44
CA ASN A 69 2.92 -7.82 -8.07
C ASN A 69 3.32 -6.63 -7.19
N LEU A 70 3.46 -6.87 -5.88
CA LEU A 70 3.89 -5.85 -4.92
C LEU A 70 5.36 -5.50 -5.15
N LEU A 71 5.63 -4.27 -5.57
CA LEU A 71 6.98 -3.80 -5.82
C LEU A 71 7.70 -3.64 -4.49
N ARG A 72 8.76 -4.43 -4.29
CA ARG A 72 9.53 -4.46 -3.04
C ARG A 72 10.10 -3.09 -2.66
N GLU A 73 10.46 -2.28 -3.65
CA GLU A 73 10.98 -0.92 -3.44
C GLU A 73 9.92 0.03 -2.87
N VAL A 74 8.65 -0.15 -3.26
CA VAL A 74 7.52 0.66 -2.82
C VAL A 74 7.03 0.18 -1.45
N ILE A 75 6.81 -1.13 -1.30
CA ILE A 75 6.19 -1.69 -0.09
C ILE A 75 7.13 -1.73 1.13
N LYS A 76 8.43 -1.50 0.93
CA LYS A 76 9.38 -1.29 2.03
C LYS A 76 9.38 0.13 2.58
N LYS A 77 8.69 1.10 1.94
CA LYS A 77 8.65 2.49 2.41
C LYS A 77 8.22 2.61 3.89
N PRO A 78 7.19 1.91 4.39
CA PRO A 78 6.83 1.93 5.80
C PRO A 78 7.93 1.44 6.76
N LEU A 79 8.76 0.48 6.35
CA LEU A 79 9.93 0.05 7.14
C LEU A 79 10.96 1.19 7.23
N SER A 80 11.21 1.87 6.12
CA SER A 80 12.09 3.05 6.09
C SER A 80 11.56 4.22 6.94
N MET A 81 10.25 4.28 7.18
CA MET A 81 9.63 5.28 8.07
C MET A 81 9.83 4.94 9.56
N GLY A 82 10.11 3.68 9.92
CA GLY A 82 10.32 3.25 11.31
C GLY A 82 9.40 2.13 11.80
N ALA A 83 8.62 1.50 10.91
CA ALA A 83 7.89 0.28 11.25
C ALA A 83 8.86 -0.90 11.47
N ASP A 84 8.46 -1.85 12.32
CA ASP A 84 9.35 -2.92 12.78
C ASP A 84 9.32 -4.16 11.87
N GLU A 85 8.13 -4.52 11.39
CA GLU A 85 7.91 -5.72 10.58
C GLU A 85 7.03 -5.43 9.38
N LEU A 86 7.18 -6.25 8.34
CA LEU A 86 6.37 -6.20 7.12
C LEU A 86 5.93 -7.62 6.76
N ILE A 87 4.61 -7.80 6.67
CA ILE A 87 3.96 -9.03 6.23
C ILE A 87 3.29 -8.75 4.89
N LEU A 88 3.61 -9.59 3.90
CA LEU A 88 3.06 -9.50 2.56
C LEU A 88 2.19 -10.72 2.29
N LEU A 89 0.91 -10.48 2.03
CA LEU A 89 -0.06 -11.47 1.57
C LEU A 89 -0.11 -11.39 0.05
N GLU A 90 0.69 -12.24 -0.60
CA GLU A 90 0.86 -12.27 -2.05
C GLU A 90 0.50 -13.67 -2.55
N ASP A 91 -0.66 -13.77 -3.20
CA ASP A 91 -1.24 -15.01 -3.73
C ASP A 91 -2.27 -14.64 -4.82
N GLU A 92 -2.28 -15.40 -5.92
CA GLU A 92 -3.26 -15.24 -7.00
C GLU A 92 -4.71 -15.37 -6.52
N ALA A 93 -4.96 -16.06 -5.41
CA ALA A 93 -6.26 -16.14 -4.75
C ALA A 93 -6.82 -14.78 -4.30
N PHE A 94 -5.97 -13.74 -4.18
CA PHE A 94 -6.37 -12.38 -3.80
C PHE A 94 -6.64 -11.45 -4.99
N THR A 95 -6.47 -11.92 -6.23
CA THR A 95 -6.75 -11.11 -7.44
C THR A 95 -8.24 -10.75 -7.54
N GLU A 96 -8.54 -9.51 -7.94
CA GLU A 96 -9.91 -9.00 -8.13
C GLU A 96 -10.82 -9.06 -6.90
N GLY A 97 -10.22 -9.15 -5.69
CA GLY A 97 -10.94 -8.99 -4.44
C GLY A 97 -11.64 -7.63 -4.33
N ASP A 98 -12.88 -7.65 -3.86
CA ASP A 98 -13.61 -6.45 -3.46
C ASP A 98 -13.25 -6.02 -2.02
N SER A 99 -13.93 -5.00 -1.52
CA SER A 99 -13.72 -4.52 -0.15
C SER A 99 -14.10 -5.55 0.92
N TRP A 100 -15.07 -6.43 0.65
CA TRP A 100 -15.53 -7.44 1.61
C TRP A 100 -14.54 -8.59 1.74
N SER A 101 -14.03 -9.09 0.62
CA SER A 101 -13.02 -10.15 0.58
C SER A 101 -11.64 -9.70 1.06
N THR A 102 -11.33 -8.41 0.94
CA THR A 102 -10.06 -7.83 1.43
C THR A 102 -10.05 -7.61 2.95
N ALA A 103 -11.21 -7.37 3.58
CA ALA A 103 -11.34 -7.02 5.00
C ALA A 103 -11.45 -8.25 5.91
#